data_AF-A0A2V8UQS7-F1
#
_entry.id   AF-A0A2V8UQS7-F1
#
_cell.length_a   1.000
_cell.length_b   1.000
_cell.length_c   1.000
_cell.angle_alpha   90.00
_cell.angle_beta   90.00
_cell.angle_gamma   90.00
#
_symmetry.space_group_name_H-M   'P 1'
#
loop_
_entity.id
_entity.type
_entity.pdbx_description
1 polymer ?
#
loop_
_entity_poly.entity_id
_entity_poly.type
_entity_poly.pdbx_seq_one_letter_code
_entity_poly.pdbx_strand_id
1 'polypeptide(L)'
;MSQKAYETGSRNVSRDLGVPNAEEHLIKAQLLFKIDTIMKQGRMKQAEAADRLGIKQPDVSKMRRGQFRQFSVERLLRFLVALDQDVEIVVKPHRDIKNAPALHVS
;
A
#
# COMPACT_ATOMS: atom_id res chain seq x y z
N MET A 1 -29.65 8.81 -26.48
CA MET A 1 -28.37 8.90 -25.75
C MET A 1 -28.11 7.54 -25.13
N SER A 2 -27.06 6.83 -25.57
CA SER A 2 -26.79 5.46 -25.11
C SER A 2 -26.35 5.48 -23.65
N GLN A 3 -27.06 4.74 -22.79
CA GLN A 3 -26.70 4.55 -21.39
C GLN A 3 -25.33 3.84 -21.35
N LYS A 4 -24.29 4.52 -20.87
CA LYS A 4 -23.03 3.84 -20.55
C LYS A 4 -23.30 2.88 -19.40
N ALA A 5 -23.31 1.58 -19.69
CA ALA A 5 -23.25 0.54 -18.68
C ALA A 5 -21.90 0.69 -17.95
N TYR A 6 -21.95 0.94 -16.64
CA TYR A 6 -20.79 0.91 -15.77
C TYR A 6 -21.03 -0.14 -14.69
N GLU A 7 -19.99 -0.89 -14.36
CA GLU A 7 -20.03 -1.82 -13.25
C GLU A 7 -19.51 -1.11 -11.99
N THR A 8 -20.19 -1.31 -10.87
CA THR A 8 -19.69 -0.82 -9.58
C THR A 8 -18.61 -1.78 -9.11
N GLY A 9 -17.35 -1.33 -9.14
CA GLY A 9 -16.20 -2.08 -8.64
C GLY A 9 -16.29 -2.33 -7.13
N SER A 10 -15.53 -3.31 -6.65
CA SER A 10 -15.38 -3.54 -5.22
C SER A 10 -14.48 -2.46 -4.59
N ARG A 11 -14.24 -2.57 -3.27
CA ARG A 11 -13.22 -1.75 -2.59
C ARG A 11 -11.78 -2.20 -2.90
N ASN A 12 -11.61 -3.23 -3.75
CA ASN A 12 -10.32 -3.75 -4.16
C ASN A 12 -10.24 -3.87 -5.70
N VAL A 13 -9.73 -2.83 -6.35
CA VAL A 13 -9.50 -2.84 -7.81
C VAL A 13 -8.61 -4.00 -8.28
N SER A 14 -7.71 -4.50 -7.42
CA SER A 14 -6.86 -5.64 -7.77
C SER A 14 -7.67 -6.92 -7.88
N ARG A 15 -8.73 -7.04 -7.06
CA ARG A 15 -9.68 -8.15 -7.12
C ARG A 15 -10.53 -8.05 -8.37
N ASP A 16 -11.04 -6.87 -8.66
CA ASP A 16 -11.88 -6.61 -9.83
C ASP A 16 -11.14 -6.91 -11.15
N LEU A 17 -9.83 -6.68 -11.16
CA LEU A 17 -8.95 -6.97 -12.31
C LEU A 17 -8.36 -8.38 -12.31
N GLY A 18 -8.75 -9.26 -11.38
CA GLY A 18 -8.27 -10.65 -11.31
C GLY A 18 -6.78 -10.80 -10.98
N VAL A 19 -6.18 -9.80 -10.32
CA VAL A 19 -4.77 -9.84 -9.93
C VAL A 19 -4.58 -10.93 -8.85
N PRO A 20 -3.60 -11.85 -9.01
CA PRO A 20 -3.29 -12.82 -7.98
C PRO A 20 -2.96 -12.15 -6.65
N ASN A 21 -3.40 -12.75 -5.54
CA ASN A 21 -3.21 -12.21 -4.18
C ASN A 21 -3.71 -10.76 -4.04
N ALA A 22 -4.88 -10.45 -4.64
CA ALA A 22 -5.47 -9.11 -4.65
C ALA A 22 -5.53 -8.45 -3.26
N GLU A 23 -5.78 -9.20 -2.20
CA GLU A 23 -5.80 -8.67 -0.82
C GLU A 23 -4.41 -8.22 -0.36
N GLU A 24 -3.39 -9.04 -0.59
CA GLU A 24 -2.01 -8.67 -0.27
C GLU A 24 -1.56 -7.46 -1.10
N HIS A 25 -1.94 -7.43 -2.38
CA HIS A 25 -1.64 -6.31 -3.27
C HIS A 25 -2.26 -5.00 -2.77
N LEU A 26 -3.52 -5.05 -2.32
CA LEU A 26 -4.21 -3.90 -1.73
C LEU A 26 -3.50 -3.40 -0.47
N ILE A 27 -3.10 -4.31 0.43
CA ILE A 27 -2.36 -3.94 1.65
C ILE A 27 -1.03 -3.29 1.33
N LYS A 28 -0.25 -3.87 0.40
CA LYS A 28 1.01 -3.26 -0.04
C LYS A 28 0.79 -1.88 -0.64
N ALA A 29 -0.26 -1.70 -1.44
CA ALA A 29 -0.61 -0.41 -2.02
C ALA A 29 -0.96 0.63 -0.93
N GLN A 30 -1.75 0.24 0.08
CA GLN A 30 -2.12 1.13 1.19
C GLN A 30 -0.91 1.53 2.05
N LEU A 31 -0.05 0.57 2.42
CA LEU A 31 1.19 0.85 3.14
C LEU A 31 2.09 1.79 2.33
N LEU A 32 2.23 1.51 1.04
CA LEU A 32 3.05 2.34 0.18
C LEU A 32 2.51 3.76 0.04
N PHE A 33 1.19 3.91 -0.05
CA PHE A 33 0.56 5.21 -0.09
C PHE A 33 0.90 6.05 1.15
N LYS A 34 0.91 5.44 2.34
CA LYS A 34 1.37 6.12 3.57
C LYS A 34 2.84 6.52 3.47
N ILE A 35 3.71 5.60 3.05
CA ILE A 35 5.15 5.86 2.87
C ILE A 35 5.40 7.03 1.90
N ASP A 36 4.79 7.02 0.71
CA ASP A 36 4.95 8.09 -0.28
C ASP A 36 4.36 9.42 0.22
N THR A 37 3.29 9.39 1.01
CA THR A 37 2.72 10.58 1.64
C THR A 37 3.69 11.21 2.64
N ILE A 38 4.27 10.41 3.53
CA ILE A 38 5.27 10.88 4.53
C ILE A 38 6.49 11.46 3.83
N MET A 39 7.03 10.75 2.83
CA MET A 39 8.16 11.24 2.04
C MET A 39 7.86 12.57 1.33
N LYS A 40 6.65 12.72 0.77
CA LYS A 40 6.20 13.98 0.14
C LYS A 40 6.05 15.11 1.13
N GLN A 41 5.46 14.86 2.29
CA GLN A 41 5.29 15.85 3.37
C GLN A 41 6.65 16.33 3.90
N GLY A 42 7.60 15.40 4.06
CA GLY A 42 8.99 15.72 4.41
C GLY A 42 9.81 16.34 3.27
N ARG A 43 9.24 16.52 2.07
CA ARG A 43 9.93 17.02 0.85
C ARG A 43 11.21 16.26 0.51
N MET A 44 11.25 14.96 0.82
CA MET A 44 12.43 14.13 0.64
C MET A 44 12.76 13.95 -0.84
N LYS A 45 14.04 14.09 -1.18
CA LYS A 45 14.52 13.68 -2.50
C LYS A 45 14.58 12.16 -2.59
N GLN A 46 14.54 11.61 -3.80
CA GLN A 46 14.60 10.15 -3.98
C GLN A 46 15.88 9.52 -3.40
N ALA A 47 17.01 10.21 -3.47
CA ALA A 47 18.28 9.74 -2.92
C ALA A 47 18.25 9.68 -1.39
N GLU A 48 17.80 10.75 -0.73
CA GLU A 48 17.63 10.80 0.72
C GLU A 48 16.68 9.70 1.22
N ALA A 49 15.56 9.48 0.52
CA ALA A 49 14.66 8.40 0.85
C ALA A 49 15.29 7.02 0.62
N ALA A 50 16.15 6.87 -0.39
CA ALA A 50 16.86 5.62 -0.64
C ALA A 50 17.79 5.28 0.54
N ASP A 51 18.55 6.27 1.00
CA ASP A 51 19.45 6.15 2.15
C ASP A 51 18.66 5.80 3.41
N ARG A 52 17.56 6.52 3.68
CA ARG A 52 16.74 6.31 4.87
C ARG A 52 16.02 4.96 4.87
N LEU A 53 15.55 4.51 3.71
CA LEU A 53 14.87 3.22 3.56
C LEU A 53 15.84 2.03 3.36
N GLY A 54 17.13 2.28 3.22
CA GLY A 54 18.14 1.24 2.97
C GLY A 54 17.90 0.48 1.66
N ILE A 55 17.52 1.19 0.59
CA ILE A 55 17.32 0.63 -0.76
C ILE A 55 18.02 1.49 -1.80
N LYS A 56 18.09 1.03 -3.05
CA LYS A 56 18.68 1.82 -4.14
C LYS A 56 17.70 2.90 -4.60
N GLN A 57 18.21 4.07 -5.00
CA GLN A 57 17.37 5.15 -5.54
C GLN A 57 16.46 4.71 -6.72
N PRO A 58 16.90 3.86 -7.66
CA PRO A 58 16.00 3.33 -8.69
C PRO A 58 14.81 2.54 -8.11
N ASP A 59 14.99 1.86 -6.99
CA ASP A 59 13.92 1.11 -6.33
C ASP A 59 12.89 2.06 -5.70
N VAL A 60 13.33 3.17 -5.09
CA VAL A 60 12.44 4.25 -4.64
C VAL A 60 11.63 4.81 -5.81
N SER A 61 12.28 5.05 -6.94
CA SER A 61 11.66 5.58 -8.16
C SER A 61 10.60 4.62 -8.72
N LYS A 62 10.91 3.32 -8.80
CA LYS A 62 9.96 2.26 -9.20
C LYS A 62 8.80 2.16 -8.23
N MET A 63 9.09 2.14 -6.93
CA MET A 63 8.12 2.09 -5.86
C MET A 63 7.09 3.22 -5.99
N ARG A 64 7.54 4.48 -6.12
CA ARG A 64 6.65 5.65 -6.32
C ARG A 64 5.83 5.62 -7.60
N ARG A 65 6.23 4.83 -8.60
CA ARG A 65 5.46 4.56 -9.84
C ARG A 65 4.51 3.36 -9.72
N GLY A 66 4.28 2.83 -8.52
CA GLY A 66 3.40 1.69 -8.32
C GLY A 66 4.05 0.33 -8.62
N GLN A 67 5.37 0.27 -8.83
CA GLN A 67 6.10 -0.99 -9.03
C GLN A 67 6.67 -1.45 -7.68
N PHE A 68 5.81 -2.06 -6.87
CA PHE A 68 6.13 -2.46 -5.49
C PHE A 68 5.91 -3.95 -5.21
N ARG A 69 5.60 -4.76 -6.22
CA ARG A 69 5.33 -6.20 -6.05
C ARG A 69 6.50 -6.95 -5.42
N GLN A 70 7.74 -6.49 -5.67
CA GLN A 70 8.96 -7.06 -5.11
C GLN A 70 9.13 -6.82 -3.60
N PHE A 71 8.39 -5.88 -3.00
CA PHE A 71 8.46 -5.64 -1.56
C PHE A 71 7.43 -6.51 -0.83
N SER A 72 7.85 -7.17 0.24
CA SER A 72 6.94 -7.84 1.17
C SER A 72 6.20 -6.81 2.03
N VAL A 73 5.05 -7.21 2.60
CA VAL A 73 4.33 -6.40 3.60
C VAL A 73 5.26 -6.04 4.76
N GLU A 74 6.00 -7.01 5.28
CA GLU A 74 6.97 -6.80 6.36
C GLU A 74 7.99 -5.70 6.01
N ARG A 75 8.54 -5.72 4.78
CA ARG A 75 9.53 -4.72 4.36
C ARG A 75 8.92 -3.32 4.28
N LEU A 76 7.66 -3.20 3.85
CA LEU A 76 6.95 -1.92 3.85
C LEU A 76 6.67 -1.42 5.29
N LEU A 77 6.34 -2.31 6.23
CA LEU A 77 6.20 -1.92 7.64
C LEU A 77 7.54 -1.40 8.21
N ARG A 78 8.67 -2.05 7.88
CA ARG A 78 10.01 -1.57 8.27
C ARG A 78 10.34 -0.21 7.66
N PHE A 79 9.86 0.09 6.45
CA PHE A 79 10.00 1.42 5.85
C PHE A 79 9.25 2.51 6.62
N LEU A 80 8.05 2.23 7.14
CA LEU A 80 7.33 3.16 8.01
C LEU A 80 8.13 3.46 9.28
N VAL A 81 8.68 2.41 9.92
CA VAL A 81 9.56 2.57 11.10
C VAL A 81 10.81 3.40 10.77
N ALA A 82 11.45 3.15 9.62
CA ALA A 82 12.60 3.94 9.17
C ALA A 82 12.27 5.42 8.88
N LEU A 83 10.99 5.73 8.65
CA LEU A 83 10.46 7.09 8.49
C LEU A 83 9.88 7.65 9.80
N ASP A 84 10.35 7.16 10.94
CA ASP A 84 9.96 7.60 12.29
C ASP A 84 8.46 7.45 12.56
N GLN A 85 7.82 6.43 11.99
CA GLN A 85 6.43 6.11 12.30
C GLN A 85 6.35 4.89 13.22
N ASP A 86 5.51 5.01 14.24
CA ASP A 86 5.06 3.85 14.99
C ASP A 86 4.06 3.03 14.16
N VAL A 87 4.21 1.71 14.21
CA VAL A 87 3.34 0.77 13.50
C VAL A 87 2.65 -0.12 14.53
N GLU A 88 1.35 0.06 14.66
CA GLU A 88 0.52 -0.80 15.49
C GLU A 88 -0.22 -1.85 14.65
N ILE A 89 -0.16 -3.10 15.08
CA ILE A 89 -0.97 -4.18 14.50
C ILE A 89 -2.08 -4.51 15.49
N VAL A 90 -3.31 -4.15 15.11
CA VAL A 90 -4.48 -4.29 15.95
C VAL A 90 -5.30 -5.49 15.50
N VAL A 91 -5.36 -6.53 16.34
CA VAL A 91 -6.19 -7.73 16.10
C VAL A 91 -7.47 -7.62 16.92
N LYS A 92 -8.62 -7.67 16.25
CA LYS A 92 -9.95 -7.58 16.87
C LYS A 92 -10.85 -8.70 16.34
N PRO A 93 -11.77 -9.25 17.17
CA PRO A 93 -12.77 -10.18 16.69
C PRO A 93 -13.59 -9.59 15.54
N HIS A 94 -13.82 -10.39 14.50
CA HIS A 94 -14.65 -9.99 13.38
C HIS A 94 -16.13 -10.02 13.78
N ARG A 95 -16.82 -8.89 13.64
CA ARG A 95 -18.23 -8.71 14.06
C ARG A 95 -19.16 -8.31 12.91
N ASP A 96 -18.63 -8.14 11.71
CA ASP A 96 -19.44 -7.85 10.52
C ASP A 96 -19.98 -9.17 9.96
N ILE A 97 -21.24 -9.17 9.57
CA ILE A 97 -21.92 -10.34 9.00
C ILE A 97 -21.95 -10.25 7.46
N LYS A 98 -21.78 -9.04 6.91
CA LYS A 98 -21.89 -8.74 5.47
C LYS A 98 -20.56 -8.80 4.74
N ASN A 99 -19.46 -8.52 5.43
CA ASN A 99 -18.11 -8.49 4.85
C ASN A 99 -17.24 -9.57 5.48
N ALA A 100 -16.32 -10.17 4.73
CA ALA A 100 -15.32 -11.07 5.26
C ALA A 100 -14.31 -10.34 6.18
N PRO A 101 -13.63 -11.04 7.11
CA PRO A 101 -12.51 -10.45 7.83
C PRO A 101 -11.42 -10.01 6.86
N ALA A 102 -10.80 -8.88 7.14
CA ALA A 102 -9.82 -8.27 6.26
C ALA A 102 -8.68 -7.64 7.06
N LEU A 103 -7.47 -7.78 6.53
CA LEU A 103 -6.39 -6.86 6.88
C LEU A 103 -6.73 -5.52 6.23
N HIS A 104 -6.49 -4.41 6.93
CA HIS A 104 -6.59 -3.08 6.36
C HIS A 104 -5.56 -2.16 7.02
N VAL A 105 -5.17 -1.13 6.29
CA VAL A 105 -4.37 -0.04 6.84
C VAL A 105 -5.29 1.17 7.01
N SER A 106 -5.46 1.62 8.24
CA SER A 106 -6.18 2.85 8.62
C SER A 106 -5.30 4.08 8.45
#